data_AF-A0A4Q4U3M9-F1
#
_entry.id   AF-A0A4Q4U3M9-F1
#
_cell.length_a   1.000
_cell.length_b   1.000
_cell.length_c   1.000
_cell.angle_alpha   90.00
_cell.angle_beta   90.00
_cell.angle_gamma   90.00
#
_symmetry.space_group_name_H-M   'P 1'
#
loop_
_entity.id
_entity.type
_entity.pdbx_description
1 polymer ?
#
loop_
_entity_poly.entity_id
_entity_poly.type
_entity_poly.pdbx_seq_one_letter_code
_entity_poly.pdbx_strand_id
1 'polypeptide(L)'
;MALDYVSIALIVAAVFSIVELALTAYIANAVGWGGWRLGIPRVNFMVFNSVWSLLVLAYVGLSPLYFPRLSHKLVATGLNCVTALFWFAGSIALAVWAGVGVGAAAVAFGFFLWAIFTFLGVLGVLDARGTSSTVKAPGTAPAGV
;
A
#
# COMPACT_ATOMS: atom_id res chain seq x y z
N MET A 1 -15.66 14.78 -13.11
CA MET A 1 -14.28 14.29 -12.95
C MET A 1 -14.36 12.78 -13.07
N ALA A 2 -13.96 12.23 -14.21
CA ALA A 2 -13.91 10.78 -14.40
C ALA A 2 -12.99 10.19 -13.33
N LEU A 3 -13.38 9.04 -12.76
CA LEU A 3 -12.55 8.28 -11.83
C LEU A 3 -11.13 8.17 -12.41
N ASP A 4 -10.19 8.89 -11.80
CA ASP A 4 -8.78 8.75 -12.15
C ASP A 4 -8.36 7.31 -11.82
N TYR A 5 -7.50 6.71 -12.64
CA TYR A 5 -7.08 5.31 -12.47
C TYR A 5 -6.47 5.07 -11.07
N VAL A 6 -5.86 6.11 -10.49
CA VAL A 6 -5.35 6.13 -9.12
C VAL A 6 -6.48 5.95 -8.09
N SER A 7 -7.61 6.65 -8.25
CA SER A 7 -8.77 6.53 -7.35
C SER A 7 -9.38 5.13 -7.39
N ILE A 8 -9.47 4.53 -8.58
CA ILE A 8 -9.95 3.14 -8.74
C ILE A 8 -9.01 2.18 -8.00
N ALA A 9 -7.70 2.31 -8.21
CA ALA A 9 -6.70 1.47 -7.57
C ALA A 9 -6.73 1.58 -6.03
N LEU A 10 -6.98 2.76 -5.48
CA LEU A 10 -7.14 2.96 -4.02
C LEU A 10 -8.39 2.25 -3.48
N ILE A 11 -9.52 2.33 -4.18
CA ILE A 11 -10.76 1.64 -3.79
C ILE A 11 -10.55 0.13 -3.81
N VAL A 12 -9.92 -0.40 -4.87
CA VAL A 12 -9.59 -1.83 -4.97
C VAL A 12 -8.64 -2.26 -3.85
N ALA A 13 -7.59 -1.49 -3.57
CA ALA A 13 -6.66 -1.77 -2.47
C ALA A 13 -7.36 -1.77 -1.09
N ALA A 14 -8.34 -0.89 -0.88
CA ALA A 14 -9.12 -0.84 0.35
C ALA A 14 -9.97 -2.11 0.53
N VAL A 15 -10.68 -2.52 -0.52
CA VAL A 15 -11.49 -3.75 -0.51
C VAL A 15 -10.61 -4.97 -0.24
N PHE A 16 -9.49 -5.09 -0.94
CA PHE A 16 -8.57 -6.21 -0.75
C PHE A 16 -7.95 -6.22 0.66
N SER A 17 -7.63 -5.06 1.23
CA SER A 17 -7.11 -4.98 2.61
C SER A 17 -8.14 -5.43 3.65
N ILE A 18 -9.44 -5.17 3.42
CA ILE A 18 -10.52 -5.67 4.28
C ILE A 18 -10.66 -7.19 4.14
N VAL A 19 -10.55 -7.71 2.92
CA VAL A 19 -10.58 -9.16 2.65
C VAL A 19 -9.45 -9.87 3.40
N GLU A 20 -8.22 -9.37 3.31
CA GLU A 20 -7.07 -9.91 4.06
C GLU A 20 -7.25 -9.82 5.58
N LEU A 21 -7.80 -8.71 6.09
CA LEU A 21 -8.12 -8.59 7.50
C LEU A 21 -9.13 -9.67 7.96
N ALA A 22 -10.16 -9.94 7.15
CA ALA A 22 -11.15 -10.97 7.45
C ALA A 22 -10.55 -12.39 7.38
N LEU A 23 -9.72 -12.68 6.38
CA LEU A 23 -9.02 -13.96 6.21
C LEU A 23 -8.06 -14.23 7.38
N THR A 24 -7.26 -13.23 7.76
CA THR A 24 -6.29 -13.35 8.86
C THR A 24 -6.97 -13.44 10.22
N ALA A 25 -8.09 -12.72 10.43
CA ALA A 25 -8.94 -12.87 11.61
C ALA A 25 -9.58 -14.26 11.70
N TYR A 26 -10.04 -14.82 10.57
CA TYR A 26 -10.57 -16.18 10.53
C TYR A 26 -9.51 -17.21 10.91
N ILE A 27 -8.29 -17.09 10.35
CA ILE A 27 -7.16 -17.97 10.71
C ILE A 27 -6.81 -17.84 12.20
N ALA A 28 -6.76 -16.61 12.72
CA ALA A 28 -6.51 -16.38 14.15
C ALA A 28 -7.57 -17.02 15.04
N ASN A 29 -8.86 -16.92 14.67
CA ASN A 29 -9.94 -17.59 15.38
C ASN A 29 -9.84 -19.12 15.26
N ALA A 30 -9.66 -19.67 14.06
CA ALA A 30 -9.56 -21.11 13.85
C ALA A 30 -8.40 -21.76 14.65
N VAL A 31 -7.25 -21.08 14.71
CA VAL A 31 -6.09 -21.54 15.51
C VAL A 31 -6.33 -21.36 17.01
N GLY A 32 -7.01 -20.29 17.43
CA GLY A 32 -7.34 -20.03 18.83
C GLY A 32 -8.26 -21.09 19.45
N TRP A 33 -9.13 -21.71 18.66
CA TRP A 33 -9.96 -22.84 19.09
C TRP A 33 -9.20 -24.19 19.13
N GLY A 34 -8.06 -24.30 18.44
CA GLY A 34 -7.24 -25.52 18.35
C GLY A 34 -6.20 -25.71 19.46
N GLY A 35 -6.23 -24.89 20.53
CA GLY A 35 -5.33 -25.02 21.68
C GLY A 35 -3.98 -24.29 21.58
N TRP A 36 -3.63 -23.76 20.40
CA TRP A 36 -2.42 -22.95 20.21
C TRP A 36 -2.71 -21.47 20.53
N ARG A 37 -2.88 -21.16 21.82
CA ARG A 37 -3.05 -19.78 22.34
C ARG A 37 -1.78 -18.91 22.23
N LEU A 38 -0.75 -19.39 21.52
CA LEU A 38 0.45 -18.63 21.20
C LEU A 38 0.21 -17.94 19.86
N GLY A 39 0.08 -16.61 19.89
CA GLY A 39 -0.14 -15.81 18.68
C GLY A 39 0.88 -16.16 17.60
N ILE A 40 0.41 -16.52 16.40
CA ILE A 40 1.29 -16.82 15.28
C ILE A 40 1.86 -15.49 14.79
N PRO A 41 3.18 -15.22 14.93
CA PRO A 41 3.74 -13.90 14.64
C PRO A 41 3.45 -13.41 13.21
N ARG A 42 3.32 -14.35 12.26
CA ARG A 42 3.02 -14.09 10.85
C ARG A 42 1.58 -13.59 10.63
N VAL A 43 0.61 -14.15 11.34
CA VAL A 43 -0.81 -13.74 11.26
C VAL A 43 -0.96 -12.34 11.86
N ASN A 44 -0.32 -12.08 13.01
CA ASN A 44 -0.32 -10.76 13.63
C ASN A 44 0.32 -9.70 12.72
N PHE A 45 1.38 -10.05 11.98
CA PHE A 45 2.00 -9.16 11.00
C PHE A 45 1.04 -8.83 9.84
N MET A 46 0.29 -9.80 9.32
CA MET A 46 -0.71 -9.54 8.27
C MET A 46 -1.88 -8.69 8.74
N VAL A 47 -2.33 -8.87 9.99
CA VAL A 47 -3.36 -8.00 10.60
C VAL A 47 -2.83 -6.58 10.72
N PHE A 48 -1.62 -6.40 11.24
CA PHE A 48 -0.96 -5.09 11.30
C PHE A 48 -0.86 -4.47 9.90
N ASN A 49 -0.43 -5.24 8.91
CA ASN A 49 -0.25 -4.76 7.54
C ASN A 49 -1.59 -4.33 6.91
N SER A 50 -2.67 -5.05 7.19
CA SER A 50 -4.02 -4.70 6.73
C SER A 50 -4.50 -3.38 7.34
N VAL A 51 -4.35 -3.21 8.66
CA VAL A 51 -4.71 -1.97 9.37
C VAL A 51 -3.84 -0.80 8.91
N TRP A 52 -2.53 -1.01 8.78
CA TRP A 52 -1.59 -0.03 8.26
C TRP A 52 -1.99 0.43 6.85
N SER A 53 -2.33 -0.51 5.97
CA SER A 53 -2.77 -0.20 4.61
C SER A 53 -4.04 0.64 4.59
N LEU A 54 -5.00 0.37 5.47
CA LEU A 54 -6.20 1.21 5.60
C LEU A 54 -5.86 2.64 6.05
N LEU A 55 -4.89 2.82 6.96
CA LEU A 55 -4.42 4.15 7.36
C LEU A 55 -3.70 4.88 6.22
N VAL A 56 -2.85 4.19 5.47
CA VAL A 56 -2.19 4.74 4.28
C VAL A 56 -3.21 5.16 3.23
N LEU A 57 -4.20 4.31 2.96
CA LEU A 57 -5.27 4.61 2.01
C LEU A 57 -6.13 5.79 2.48
N ALA A 58 -6.42 5.89 3.77
CA ALA A 58 -7.09 7.04 4.34
C ALA A 58 -6.26 8.32 4.13
N TYR A 59 -4.96 8.29 4.37
CA TYR A 59 -4.08 9.44 4.14
C TYR A 59 -3.99 9.82 2.65
N VAL A 60 -3.76 8.85 1.77
CA VAL A 60 -3.60 9.08 0.32
C VAL A 60 -4.92 9.51 -0.32
N GLY A 61 -6.06 8.97 0.13
CA GLY A 61 -7.40 9.29 -0.39
C GLY A 61 -8.00 10.59 0.19
N LEU A 62 -7.83 10.86 1.49
CA LEU A 62 -8.39 12.08 2.10
C LEU A 62 -7.47 13.30 1.94
N SER A 63 -6.14 13.15 1.83
CA SER A 63 -5.24 14.31 1.73
C SER A 63 -5.51 15.23 0.55
N PRO A 64 -5.79 14.76 -0.70
CA PRO A 64 -6.10 15.67 -1.80
C PRO A 64 -7.49 16.31 -1.68
N LEU A 65 -8.42 15.70 -0.92
CA LEU A 65 -9.79 16.21 -0.77
C LEU A 65 -9.93 17.26 0.35
N TYR A 66 -9.23 17.08 1.47
CA TYR A 66 -9.45 17.88 2.68
C TYR A 66 -8.27 18.75 3.08
N PHE A 67 -7.03 18.39 2.73
CA PHE A 67 -5.83 19.09 3.21
C PHE A 67 -4.73 19.21 2.16
N PRO A 68 -4.93 20.02 1.09
CA PRO A 68 -3.94 20.25 0.03
C PRO A 68 -2.60 20.87 0.50
N ARG A 69 -2.53 21.33 1.76
CA ARG A 69 -1.29 21.84 2.38
C ARG A 69 -0.46 20.76 3.09
N LEU A 70 -1.05 19.62 3.44
CA LEU A 70 -0.38 18.47 4.07
C LEU A 70 -0.07 17.33 3.07
N SER A 71 -0.55 17.45 1.83
CA SER A 71 -0.34 16.48 0.76
C SER A 71 1.05 16.63 0.13
N HIS A 72 2.09 16.19 0.84
CA HIS A 72 3.40 16.03 0.23
C HIS A 72 3.37 14.78 -0.66
N LYS A 73 3.38 14.96 -1.98
CA LYS A 73 3.39 13.87 -2.96
C LYS A 73 4.50 12.83 -2.66
N LEU A 74 5.66 13.28 -2.19
CA LEU A 74 6.76 12.42 -1.76
C LEU A 74 6.41 11.52 -0.56
N VAL A 75 5.63 12.01 0.40
CA VAL A 75 5.21 11.24 1.58
C VAL A 75 4.20 10.17 1.18
N ALA A 76 3.24 10.51 0.31
CA ALA A 76 2.29 9.55 -0.25
C ALA A 76 3.01 8.43 -1.03
N THR A 77 3.99 8.79 -1.88
CA THR A 77 4.83 7.82 -2.59
C THR A 77 5.62 6.94 -1.62
N GLY A 78 6.25 7.53 -0.61
CA GLY A 78 6.99 6.79 0.42
C GLY A 78 6.12 5.79 1.18
N LEU A 79 4.92 6.20 1.59
CA LEU A 79 3.94 5.34 2.26
C LEU A 79 3.51 4.16 1.39
N ASN A 80 3.24 4.39 0.10
CA ASN A 80 2.90 3.31 -0.83
C ASN A 80 4.06 2.31 -1.01
N CYS A 81 5.30 2.80 -1.13
CA CYS A 81 6.49 1.94 -1.22
C CYS A 81 6.71 1.11 0.05
N VAL A 82 6.56 1.70 1.23
CA VAL A 82 6.66 0.97 2.52
C VAL A 82 5.56 -0.08 2.62
N THR A 83 4.33 0.27 2.22
CA THR A 83 3.19 -0.64 2.25
C THR A 83 3.40 -1.81 1.28
N ALA A 84 3.95 -1.56 0.10
CA ALA A 84 4.38 -2.63 -0.80
C ALA A 84 5.40 -3.57 -0.13
N LEU A 85 6.46 -3.03 0.49
CA LEU A 85 7.44 -3.87 1.18
C LEU A 85 6.83 -4.73 2.29
N PHE A 86 5.86 -4.21 3.04
CA PHE A 86 5.14 -4.98 4.05
C PHE A 86 4.27 -6.08 3.44
N TRP A 87 3.53 -5.82 2.36
CA TRP A 87 2.76 -6.86 1.67
C TRP A 87 3.66 -7.94 1.06
N PHE A 88 4.83 -7.57 0.53
CA PHE A 88 5.80 -8.54 0.01
C PHE A 88 6.31 -9.47 1.12
N ALA A 89 6.83 -8.88 2.20
CA ALA A 89 7.39 -9.63 3.31
C ALA A 89 6.33 -10.49 4.01
N GLY A 90 5.14 -9.94 4.21
CA GLY A 90 4.00 -10.62 4.85
C GLY A 90 3.52 -11.80 4.03
N SER A 91 3.37 -11.62 2.71
CA SER A 91 2.90 -12.69 1.81
C SER A 91 3.89 -13.86 1.76
N ILE A 92 5.20 -13.59 1.72
CA ILE A 92 6.22 -14.65 1.76
C ILE A 92 6.20 -15.37 3.12
N ALA A 93 6.15 -14.61 4.23
CA ALA A 93 6.09 -15.19 5.57
C ALA A 93 4.85 -16.07 5.76
N LEU A 94 3.71 -15.66 5.19
CA LEU A 94 2.49 -16.45 5.21
C LEU A 94 2.57 -17.63 4.24
N ALA A 95 3.24 -17.50 3.08
CA ALA A 95 3.42 -18.60 2.12
C ALA A 95 4.25 -19.75 2.64
N VAL A 96 5.33 -19.46 3.39
CA VAL A 96 6.17 -20.50 4.00
C VAL A 96 5.40 -21.28 5.08
N TRP A 97 4.42 -20.64 5.71
CA TRP A 97 3.61 -21.26 6.76
C TRP A 97 2.30 -21.87 6.25
N ALA A 98 1.74 -21.27 5.19
CA ALA A 98 0.46 -21.66 4.64
C ALA A 98 0.60 -23.00 3.91
N GLY A 99 -0.13 -23.99 4.40
CA GLY A 99 -0.44 -25.19 3.64
C GLY A 99 -1.52 -24.91 2.58
N VAL A 100 -2.39 -25.88 2.38
CA VAL A 100 -3.49 -25.80 1.40
C VAL A 100 -4.69 -24.98 1.91
N GLY A 101 -5.57 -24.55 0.99
CA GLY A 101 -6.86 -23.94 1.31
C GLY A 101 -6.78 -22.45 1.64
N VAL A 102 -7.37 -22.05 2.77
CA VAL A 102 -7.57 -20.64 3.15
C VAL A 102 -6.24 -19.87 3.30
N GLY A 103 -5.18 -20.55 3.78
CA GLY A 103 -3.85 -19.95 3.88
C GLY A 103 -3.28 -19.60 2.50
N ALA A 104 -3.38 -20.50 1.52
CA ALA A 104 -2.92 -20.24 0.16
C ALA A 104 -3.71 -19.11 -0.53
N ALA A 105 -5.01 -19.01 -0.26
CA ALA A 105 -5.82 -17.89 -0.74
C ALA A 105 -5.32 -16.55 -0.16
N ALA A 106 -5.06 -16.47 1.14
CA ALA A 106 -4.52 -15.27 1.79
C ALA A 106 -3.15 -14.87 1.22
N VAL A 107 -2.28 -15.84 0.89
CA VAL A 107 -1.01 -15.54 0.20
C VAL A 107 -1.26 -14.87 -1.16
N ALA A 108 -2.19 -15.42 -1.96
CA ALA A 108 -2.47 -14.89 -3.29
C ALA A 108 -3.05 -13.47 -3.23
N PHE A 109 -4.01 -13.21 -2.34
CA PHE A 109 -4.58 -11.89 -2.12
C PHE A 109 -3.54 -10.89 -1.59
N GLY A 110 -2.64 -11.33 -0.69
CA GLY A 110 -1.49 -10.54 -0.26
C GLY A 110 -0.55 -10.12 -1.40
N PHE A 111 -0.28 -11.02 -2.37
CA PHE A 111 0.52 -10.67 -3.55
C PHE A 111 -0.20 -9.72 -4.51
N PHE A 112 -1.53 -9.80 -4.63
CA PHE A 112 -2.29 -8.81 -5.41
C PHE A 112 -2.19 -7.41 -4.78
N LEU A 113 -2.29 -7.31 -3.45
CA LEU A 113 -2.08 -6.06 -2.73
C LEU A 113 -0.66 -5.52 -2.93
N TRP A 114 0.36 -6.38 -2.84
CA TRP A 114 1.73 -6.02 -3.15
C TRP A 114 1.87 -5.40 -4.54
N ALA A 115 1.28 -6.02 -5.56
CA ALA A 115 1.35 -5.54 -6.94
C ALA A 115 0.69 -4.16 -7.09
N ILE A 116 -0.49 -3.96 -6.47
CA ILE A 116 -1.21 -2.67 -6.52
C ILE A 116 -0.41 -1.57 -5.83
N PHE A 117 0.09 -1.80 -4.61
CA PHE A 117 0.89 -0.80 -3.88
C PHE A 117 2.22 -0.51 -4.57
N THR A 118 2.84 -1.51 -5.20
CA THR A 118 4.05 -1.33 -6.01
C THR A 118 3.74 -0.47 -7.23
N PHE A 119 2.66 -0.74 -7.95
CA PHE A 119 2.23 0.06 -9.09
C PHE A 119 1.97 1.52 -8.70
N LEU A 120 1.23 1.75 -7.61
CA LEU A 120 0.97 3.09 -7.06
C LEU A 120 2.25 3.80 -6.62
N GLY A 121 3.20 3.06 -6.00
CA GLY A 121 4.51 3.58 -5.63
C GLY A 121 5.34 4.00 -6.85
N VAL A 122 5.37 3.17 -7.90
CA VAL A 122 6.07 3.47 -9.17
C VAL A 122 5.49 4.71 -9.83
N LEU A 123 4.16 4.81 -9.94
CA LEU A 123 3.51 6.01 -10.48
C LEU A 123 3.88 7.26 -9.66
N GLY A 124 3.83 7.17 -8.33
CA GLY A 124 4.23 8.26 -7.45
C GLY A 124 5.71 8.67 -7.60
N VAL A 125 6.60 7.74 -7.92
CA VAL A 125 8.02 8.03 -8.21
C VAL A 125 8.19 8.68 -9.59
N LEU A 126 7.48 8.18 -10.60
CA LEU A 126 7.52 8.73 -11.96
C LEU A 126 6.99 10.16 -11.99
N ASP A 127 5.89 10.44 -11.28
CA ASP A 127 5.35 11.78 -11.14
C ASP A 127 6.33 12.73 -10.46
N ALA A 128 6.98 12.28 -9.38
CA ALA A 128 8.00 13.07 -8.69
C ALA A 128 9.19 13.41 -9.61
N ARG A 129 9.63 12.45 -10.45
CA ARG A 129 10.71 12.63 -11.43
C ARG A 129 10.32 13.55 -12.59
N GLY A 130 9.07 13.48 -13.06
CA GLY A 130 8.54 14.33 -14.14
C GLY A 130 8.58 15.81 -13.79
N THR A 131 8.23 16.16 -12.55
CA THR A 131 8.30 17.55 -12.04
C THR A 131 9.70 18.17 -12.01
N SER A 132 10.78 17.38 -12.02
CA SER A 132 12.17 17.91 -12.05
C SER A 132 12.58 18.45 -13.43
N SER A 133 11.82 18.16 -14.50
CA SER A 133 12.19 18.57 -15.87
C SER A 133 11.78 20.01 -16.23
N THR A 134 11.01 20.70 -15.38
CA THR A 134 10.49 22.06 -15.66
C THR A 134 11.22 23.19 -14.92
N VAL A 135 12.44 22.94 -14.43
CA VAL A 135 13.33 24.01 -13.91
C VAL A 135 14.58 24.11 -14.78
N LYS A 136 14.41 24.63 -16.00
CA LYS A 136 15.40 25.49 -16.68
C LYS A 136 14.78 26.15 -17.92
N ALA A 137 14.29 27.38 -17.76
CA ALA A 137 14.27 28.35 -18.86
C ALA A 137 15.29 29.45 -18.50
N PRO A 138 16.45 29.52 -19.17
CA PRO A 138 17.47 30.53 -18.93
C PRO A 138 17.09 31.86 -19.61
N GLY A 139 17.04 32.95 -18.84
CA GLY A 139 17.06 34.30 -19.37
C GLY A 139 18.50 34.83 -19.47
N THR A 140 19.12 34.65 -20.64
CA THR A 140 20.25 35.42 -21.21
C THR A 140 19.96 36.94 -21.15
N ALA A 141 20.86 37.93 -21.07
CA ALA A 141 22.31 38.15 -20.93
C ALA A 141 22.48 39.70 -20.70
N PRO A 142 23.69 40.27 -20.45
CA PRO A 142 23.84 41.64 -19.92
C PRO A 142 23.75 42.72 -21.01
N ALA A 143 23.14 43.86 -20.68
CA ALA A 143 23.23 45.09 -21.49
C ALA A 143 24.27 46.02 -20.87
N GLY A 144 25.46 46.05 -21.45
CA GLY A 144 26.35 47.20 -21.32
C GLY A 144 26.02 48.21 -22.40
N VAL A 145 25.69 49.45 -21.99
CA VAL A 145 26.23 50.74 -22.48
C VAL A 145 26.05 51.73 -21.33
#